data_AF-A0A7X0G891-F1
#
_entry.id   AF-A0A7X0G891-F1
#
_cell.length_a   1.000
_cell.length_b   1.000
_cell.length_c   1.000
_cell.angle_alpha   90.00
_cell.angle_beta   90.00
_cell.angle_gamma   90.00
#
_symmetry.space_group_name_H-M   'P 1'
#
loop_
_entity.id
_entity.type
_entity.pdbx_description
1 polymer ?
#
loop_
_entity_poly.entity_id
_entity_poly.type
_entity_poly.pdbx_seq_one_letter_code
_entity_poly.pdbx_strand_id
1 'polypeptide(L)'
;MIDISVEKVALLLIIAVLVLGPTKLPEYARKLGRLIRELRRMASGAQEKIRQELGPEFEDIDWRKMDPRQYDPRRIIREALLEEEAPPQPATSIQTPPPASPPARPVVRLAAGQKAPFDDEST
;
A
#
# COMPACT_ATOMS: atom_id res chain seq x y z
N MET A 1 8.04 -1.23 -4.26
CA MET A 1 6.59 -1.01 -4.07
C MET A 1 6.39 -0.38 -2.71
N ILE A 2 5.50 0.61 -2.57
CA ILE A 2 5.21 1.22 -1.26
C ILE A 2 4.26 0.28 -0.53
N ASP A 3 4.72 -0.23 0.61
CA ASP A 3 4.01 -1.23 1.38
C ASP A 3 3.20 -0.52 2.48
N ILE A 4 1.88 -0.39 2.26
CA ILE A 4 0.96 0.34 3.14
C ILE A 4 0.23 -0.66 4.03
N SER A 5 0.64 -0.72 5.29
CA SER A 5 -0.01 -1.51 6.35
C SER A 5 -0.65 -0.58 7.36
N VAL A 6 -1.70 -1.03 8.06
CA VAL A 6 -2.42 -0.24 9.08
C VAL A 6 -1.44 0.30 10.13
N GLU A 7 -0.50 -0.53 10.58
CA GLU A 7 0.56 -0.14 11.52
C GLU A 7 1.41 1.04 11.02
N LYS A 8 1.83 1.01 9.75
CA LYS A 8 2.66 2.06 9.14
C LYS A 8 1.90 3.37 9.01
N VAL A 9 0.60 3.30 8.69
CA VAL A 9 -0.28 4.48 8.65
C VAL A 9 -0.44 5.07 10.05
N ALA A 10 -0.62 4.24 11.08
CA ALA A 10 -0.69 4.69 12.47
C ALA A 10 0.60 5.37 12.92
N LEU A 11 1.77 4.76 12.62
CA LEU A 11 3.08 5.35 12.88
C LEU A 11 3.24 6.71 12.20
N LEU A 12 2.85 6.81 10.93
CA LEU A 12 2.91 8.07 10.17
C LEU A 12 2.00 9.14 10.78
N LEU A 13 0.80 8.78 11.24
CA LEU A 13 -0.09 9.70 11.94
C LEU A 13 0.52 10.22 13.25
N ILE A 14 1.15 9.34 14.03
CA ILE A 14 1.85 9.73 15.26
C ILE A 14 2.96 10.73 14.93
N ILE A 15 3.80 10.42 13.94
CA ILE A 15 4.87 11.33 13.50
C ILE A 15 4.30 12.66 13.03
N ALA A 16 3.23 12.66 12.23
CA ALA A 16 2.58 13.87 11.76
C ALA A 16 2.05 14.73 12.93
N VAL A 17 1.45 14.10 13.95
CA VAL A 17 0.99 14.79 15.16
C VAL A 17 2.16 15.40 15.94
N LEU A 18 3.30 14.71 16.03
CA LEU A 18 4.47 15.24 16.74
C LEU A 18 5.10 16.42 15.99
N VAL A 19 5.20 16.35 14.66
CA VAL A 19 5.85 17.38 13.83
C VAL A 19 4.97 18.63 13.67
N LEU A 20 3.67 18.46 13.36
CA LEU A 20 2.74 19.58 13.18
C LEU A 20 2.11 20.05 14.49
N GLY A 21 2.01 19.17 15.48
CA GLY A 21 1.26 19.37 16.72
C GLY A 21 -0.21 18.92 16.61
N PRO A 22 -0.79 18.33 17.69
CA PRO A 22 -2.16 17.82 17.70
C PRO A 22 -3.22 18.92 17.54
N THR A 23 -2.89 20.16 17.88
CA THR A 23 -3.79 21.31 17.78
C THR A 23 -3.88 21.86 16.36
N LYS A 24 -2.80 21.76 15.57
CA LYS A 24 -2.74 22.31 14.21
C LYS A 24 -3.24 21.35 13.14
N LEU A 25 -3.05 20.04 13.34
CA LEU A 25 -3.53 19.00 12.43
C LEU A 25 -5.02 19.13 12.05
N PRO A 26 -5.97 19.29 12.99
CA PRO A 26 -7.39 19.45 12.65
C PRO A 26 -7.66 20.77 11.90
N GLU A 27 -6.89 21.82 12.17
CA GLU A 27 -7.00 23.09 11.45
C GLU A 27 -6.62 22.92 9.97
N TYR A 28 -5.51 22.24 9.70
CA TYR A 28 -5.05 21.93 8.34
C TYR A 28 -5.97 20.94 7.62
N ALA A 29 -6.45 19.90 8.30
CA ALA A 29 -7.41 18.96 7.73
C ALA A 29 -8.71 19.67 7.31
N ARG A 30 -9.21 20.62 8.12
CA ARG A 30 -10.36 21.46 7.74
C ARG A 30 -10.09 22.36 6.54
N LYS A 31 -8.88 22.91 6.40
CA LYS A 31 -8.49 23.72 5.23
C LYS A 31 -8.45 22.86 3.96
N LEU A 32 -7.79 21.70 4.03
CA LEU A 32 -7.75 20.74 2.92
C LEU A 32 -9.16 20.24 2.55
N GLY A 33 -9.99 19.92 3.54
CA GLY A 33 -11.36 19.48 3.30
C GLY A 33 -12.22 20.54 2.59
N ARG A 34 -12.05 21.82 2.95
CA ARG A 34 -12.69 22.94 2.24
C ARG A 34 -12.21 23.04 0.79
N LEU A 35 -10.90 22.96 0.56
CA LEU A 35 -10.32 22.99 -0.78
C LEU A 35 -10.82 21.83 -1.65
N ILE A 36 -10.87 20.61 -1.12
CA ILE A 36 -11.42 19.44 -1.84
C ILE A 36 -12.90 19.65 -2.16
N ARG A 37 -13.68 20.23 -1.24
CA ARG A 37 -15.11 20.52 -1.46
C ARG A 37 -15.31 21.54 -2.57
N GLU A 38 -14.51 22.60 -2.58
CA GLU A 38 -14.52 23.63 -3.62
C GLU A 38 -14.11 23.06 -4.96
N LEU A 39 -13.01 22.30 -5.01
CA LEU A 39 -12.55 21.62 -6.21
C LEU A 39 -13.64 20.68 -6.78
N ARG A 40 -14.30 19.90 -5.92
CA ARG A 40 -15.44 19.06 -6.32
C ARG A 40 -16.58 19.88 -6.90
N ARG A 41 -16.94 21.01 -6.27
CA ARG A 41 -18.01 21.89 -6.75
C ARG A 41 -17.66 22.48 -8.12
N MET A 42 -16.41 22.90 -8.31
CA MET A 42 -15.91 23.40 -9.59
C MET A 42 -15.93 22.32 -10.66
N ALA A 43 -15.44 21.11 -10.37
CA ALA A 43 -15.45 19.98 -11.29
C ALA A 43 -16.88 19.60 -11.71
N SER A 44 -17.83 19.53 -10.77
CA SER A 44 -19.24 19.26 -11.07
C SER A 44 -19.87 20.37 -11.93
N GLY A 45 -19.56 21.64 -11.67
CA GLY A 45 -20.05 22.76 -12.49
C GLY A 45 -19.47 22.78 -13.91
N ALA A 46 -18.21 22.41 -14.07
CA ALA A 46 -17.56 22.27 -15.37
C ALA A 46 -18.16 21.09 -16.16
N GLN A 47 -18.37 19.94 -15.50
CA GLN A 47 -19.03 18.78 -16.09
C GLN A 47 -20.45 19.12 -16.58
N GLU A 48 -21.21 19.88 -15.79
CA GLU A 48 -22.56 20.34 -16.15
C GLU A 48 -22.55 21.24 -17.40
N LYS A 49 -21.61 22.20 -17.46
CA LYS A 49 -21.44 23.07 -18.64
C LYS A 49 -21.05 22.29 -19.90
N ILE A 50 -20.10 21.38 -19.79
CA ILE A 50 -19.66 20.50 -20.88
C ILE A 50 -20.83 19.66 -21.39
N ARG A 51 -21.65 19.11 -20.48
CA ARG A 51 -22.86 18.35 -20.84
C ARG A 51 -23.90 19.19 -21.58
N GLN A 52 -24.05 20.47 -21.21
CA GLN A 52 -25.00 21.39 -21.83
C GLN A 52 -24.55 21.85 -23.23
N GLU A 53 -23.24 22.05 -23.45
CA GLU A 53 -22.72 22.60 -24.71
C GLU A 53 -22.40 21.54 -25.77
N LEU A 54 -22.03 20.32 -25.37
CA LEU A 54 -21.62 19.27 -26.31
C LEU A 54 -22.72 18.23 -26.59
N GLY A 55 -23.89 18.37 -25.95
CA GLY A 55 -25.02 17.47 -26.14
C GLY A 55 -24.80 16.05 -25.58
N PRO A 56 -25.84 15.19 -25.64
CA PRO A 56 -25.81 13.83 -25.08
C PRO A 56 -24.77 12.90 -25.70
N GLU A 57 -24.03 13.30 -26.74
CA GLU A 57 -23.00 12.47 -27.39
C GLU A 57 -21.72 12.28 -26.55
N PHE A 58 -21.62 12.91 -25.38
CA PHE A 58 -20.56 12.66 -24.37
C PHE A 58 -21.03 11.83 -23.17
N GLU A 59 -22.26 11.33 -23.21
CA GLU A 59 -22.84 10.48 -22.15
C GLU A 59 -22.17 9.08 -22.07
N ASP A 60 -21.45 8.69 -23.13
CA ASP A 60 -20.71 7.41 -23.24
C ASP A 60 -19.31 7.42 -22.65
N ILE A 61 -18.79 8.56 -22.19
CA ILE A 61 -17.53 8.52 -21.46
C ILE A 61 -17.81 7.99 -20.05
N ASP A 62 -17.15 6.87 -19.75
CA ASP A 62 -17.26 5.99 -18.60
C ASP A 62 -16.93 6.63 -17.22
N TRP A 63 -17.54 7.76 -16.87
CA TRP A 63 -17.33 8.44 -15.58
C TRP A 63 -17.76 7.58 -14.37
N ARG A 64 -18.68 6.64 -14.61
CA ARG A 64 -19.16 5.67 -13.62
C ARG A 64 -18.14 4.60 -13.27
N LYS A 65 -17.14 4.35 -14.12
CA LYS A 65 -16.05 3.39 -13.83
C LYS A 65 -15.00 3.96 -12.87
N MET A 66 -15.01 5.28 -12.63
CA MET A 66 -14.10 5.97 -11.71
C MET A 66 -14.78 6.46 -10.42
N ASP A 67 -16.02 6.07 -10.11
CA ASP A 67 -16.70 6.50 -8.88
C ASP A 67 -16.11 5.77 -7.65
N PRO A 68 -15.27 6.43 -6.81
CA PRO A 68 -14.56 5.78 -5.71
C PRO A 68 -15.50 5.42 -4.55
N ARG A 69 -16.77 5.82 -4.63
CA ARG A 69 -17.78 5.61 -3.59
C ARG A 69 -18.31 4.18 -3.56
N GLN A 70 -17.95 3.37 -4.56
CA GLN A 70 -18.14 1.92 -4.51
C GLN A 70 -17.09 1.23 -3.60
N TYR A 71 -16.13 1.97 -3.05
CA TYR A 71 -15.22 1.51 -2.00
C TYR A 71 -15.84 1.81 -0.63
N ASP A 72 -16.85 1.03 -0.23
CA ASP A 72 -17.63 1.25 0.98
C ASP A 72 -16.84 0.77 2.23
N PRO A 73 -16.28 1.68 3.06
CA PRO A 73 -15.37 1.31 4.15
C PRO A 73 -16.07 0.48 5.23
N ARG A 74 -17.40 0.58 5.32
CA ARG A 74 -18.21 -0.20 6.27
C ARG A 74 -18.19 -1.69 5.95
N ARG A 75 -18.03 -2.09 4.68
CA ARG A 75 -17.85 -3.50 4.31
C ARG A 75 -16.51 -4.03 4.81
N ILE A 76 -15.44 -3.29 4.55
CA ILE A 76 -14.07 -3.65 4.96
C ILE A 76 -13.96 -3.78 6.48
N ILE A 77 -14.58 -2.88 7.25
CA ILE A 77 -14.58 -2.94 8.72
C ILE A 77 -15.43 -4.12 9.24
N ARG A 78 -16.57 -4.42 8.60
CA ARG A 78 -17.41 -5.56 8.97
C ARG A 78 -16.70 -6.88 8.70
N GLU A 79 -16.04 -6.99 7.55
CA GLU A 79 -15.22 -8.15 7.20
C GLU A 79 -14.08 -8.33 8.21
N ALA A 80 -13.37 -7.25 8.59
CA ALA A 80 -12.35 -7.30 9.62
C ALA A 80 -12.87 -7.71 11.02
N LEU A 81 -14.08 -7.29 11.41
CA LEU A 81 -14.69 -7.69 12.69
C LEU A 81 -15.24 -9.14 12.67
N LEU A 82 -15.69 -9.62 11.51
CA LEU A 82 -16.23 -10.98 11.34
C LEU A 82 -15.13 -12.04 11.24
N GLU A 83 -13.94 -11.68 10.74
CA GLU A 83 -12.75 -12.54 10.68
C GLU A 83 -12.17 -12.83 12.09
N GLU A 84 -12.45 -11.95 13.07
CA GLU A 84 -11.91 -12.04 14.45
C GLU A 84 -12.73 -13.01 15.34
N GLU A 85 -13.87 -13.54 14.88
CA GLU A 85 -14.70 -14.52 15.60
C GLU A 85 -14.38 -15.99 15.23
N ALA A 86 -13.25 -16.25 14.54
CA ALA A 86 -12.70 -17.61 14.45
C ALA A 86 -11.81 -17.90 15.67
N PRO A 87 -12.05 -18.99 16.43
CA PRO A 87 -11.42 -19.20 17.73
C PRO A 87 -9.89 -19.36 17.61
N PRO A 88 -9.12 -18.98 18.66
CA PRO A 88 -7.67 -19.08 18.66
C PRO A 88 -7.25 -20.55 18.55
N GLN A 89 -6.69 -20.93 17.41
CA GLN A 89 -5.99 -22.19 17.27
C GLN A 89 -4.68 -22.13 18.07
N PRO A 90 -4.41 -23.08 18.98
CA PRO A 90 -3.18 -23.10 19.74
C PRO A 90 -1.97 -23.32 18.81
N ALA A 91 -1.00 -22.42 18.96
CA ALA A 91 0.36 -22.40 18.43
C ALA A 91 0.84 -23.63 17.64
N THR A 92 0.97 -23.47 16.32
CA THR A 92 2.06 -24.13 15.58
C THR A 92 3.20 -23.13 15.45
N SER A 93 4.33 -23.48 16.05
CA SER A 93 5.65 -22.88 15.89
C SER A 93 5.84 -22.13 14.56
N ILE A 94 5.91 -20.80 14.61
CA ILE A 94 6.52 -20.03 13.52
C ILE A 94 8.02 -20.29 13.63
N GLN A 95 8.48 -21.28 12.87
CA GLN A 95 9.88 -21.45 12.56
C GLN A 95 10.37 -20.15 11.91
N THR A 96 11.32 -19.50 12.54
CA THR A 96 12.12 -18.44 11.93
C THR A 96 12.65 -18.96 10.59
N PRO A 97 12.36 -18.30 9.45
CA PRO A 97 12.98 -18.71 8.20
C PRO A 97 14.50 -18.50 8.32
N PRO A 98 15.34 -19.50 8.00
CA PRO A 98 16.78 -19.29 7.95
C PRO A 98 17.11 -18.24 6.88
N PRO A 99 18.17 -17.43 7.07
CA PRO A 99 18.59 -16.48 6.05
C PRO A 99 18.85 -17.21 4.74
N ALA A 100 18.35 -16.64 3.64
CA ALA A 100 18.45 -17.23 2.31
C ALA A 100 19.90 -17.55 1.95
N SER A 101 20.20 -18.84 1.78
CA SER A 101 21.49 -19.31 1.26
C SER A 101 21.67 -18.83 -0.19
N PRO A 102 22.86 -18.32 -0.58
CA PRO A 102 23.19 -18.07 -1.98
C PRO A 102 23.16 -19.40 -2.78
N PRO A 103 22.97 -19.36 -4.11
CA PRO A 103 22.87 -20.56 -4.92
C PRO A 103 24.10 -21.44 -4.72
N ALA A 104 23.86 -22.69 -4.32
CA ALA A 104 24.92 -23.65 -4.04
C ALA A 104 25.72 -23.93 -5.31
N ARG A 105 26.96 -23.42 -5.36
CA ARG A 105 27.94 -23.89 -6.35
C ARG A 105 28.22 -25.36 -6.04
N PRO A 106 28.27 -26.25 -7.05
CA PRO A 106 28.56 -27.66 -6.81
C PRO A 106 29.96 -27.78 -6.19
N VAL A 107 30.01 -28.20 -4.92
CA VAL A 107 31.28 -28.43 -4.23
C VAL A 107 31.85 -29.75 -4.75
N VAL A 108 32.70 -29.67 -5.77
CA VAL A 108 33.43 -30.83 -6.28
C VAL A 108 34.51 -31.18 -5.26
N ARG A 109 34.34 -32.30 -4.56
CA ARG A 109 35.35 -32.80 -3.62
C ARG A 109 36.45 -33.51 -4.41
N LEU A 110 37.69 -33.09 -4.17
CA LEU A 110 38.87 -33.73 -4.76
C LEU A 110 39.10 -35.11 -4.13
N ALA A 111 39.59 -36.06 -4.94
CA ALA A 111 39.96 -37.39 -4.45
C ALA A 111 41.22 -37.32 -3.56
N ALA A 112 41.39 -38.28 -2.66
CA ALA A 112 42.54 -38.32 -1.75
C ALA A 112 43.86 -38.35 -2.54
N GLY A 113 44.71 -37.33 -2.32
CA GLY A 113 46.00 -37.16 -3.01
C GLY A 113 45.98 -36.24 -4.23
N GLN A 114 44.80 -35.74 -4.64
CA GLN A 114 44.69 -34.78 -5.73
C GLN A 114 44.99 -33.36 -5.23
N LYS A 115 45.93 -32.67 -5.87
CA LYS A 115 46.33 -31.30 -5.50
C LYS A 115 45.26 -30.30 -5.94
N ALA A 116 44.92 -29.35 -5.07
CA ALA A 116 43.96 -28.31 -5.38
C ALA A 116 44.45 -27.45 -6.57
N PRO A 117 43.56 -27.04 -7.50
CA PRO A 117 43.90 -26.10 -8.55
C PRO A 117 44.33 -24.77 -7.91
N PHE A 118 45.49 -24.25 -8.32
CA PHE A 118 45.98 -22.93 -7.88
C PHE A 118 45.55 -21.88 -8.91
N ASP A 119 45.23 -20.68 -8.43
CA ASP A 119 44.83 -19.54 -9.27
C ASP A 119 46.04 -18.62 -9.47
N ASP A 120 46.59 -18.63 -10.69
CA ASP A 120 47.80 -17.89 -11.05
C ASP A 120 47.54 -16.38 -11.28
N GLU A 121 46.28 -15.90 -11.23
CA GLU A 121 45.94 -14.47 -11.43
C GLU A 121 45.96 -13.63 -10.14
N SER A 122 46.32 -14.21 -9.00
CA SER A 122 46.44 -13.47 -7.74
C SER A 122 47.83 -12.82 -7.59
N THR A 123 48.01 -11.61 -8.14
CA THR A 123 49.14 -10.69 -7.89
C THR A 123 48.64 -9.33 -7.44
#